data_AF-A0A2S6XCY4-F1
#
_entry.id   AF-A0A2S6XCY4-F1
#
_cell.length_a   1.000
_cell.length_b   1.000
_cell.length_c   1.000
_cell.angle_alpha   90.00
_cell.angle_beta   90.00
_cell.angle_gamma   90.00
#
_symmetry.space_group_name_H-M   'P 1'
#
loop_
_entity.id
_entity.type
_entity.pdbx_description
1 polymer ?
#
loop_
_entity_poly.entity_id
_entity_poly.type
_entity_poly.pdbx_seq_one_letter_code
_entity_poly.pdbx_strand_id
1 'polypeptide(L)'
;MPDSSLDFESLQRLSQRGDSLRQRSGDQPLPAEGQENVQDKLIDLIKERRDLGVQRYGRPLQTFNGRNAVRDALEEALDLSTYLMQVEMEKKATQACIREALHLHRANEIGVCVTCRCYSPCFTRRILTSVTPPATEPDITVTTVHPVEEIAVHPDSVDILKSQLKLHGAEERLGAPIGQMFGYPIVHDDRLAPGAVRMRPRGYDDHPSARP
;
A
#
# COMPACT_ATOMS: atom_id res chain seq x y z
N MET A 1 -18.46 -17.50 -53.11
CA MET A 1 -17.64 -17.57 -51.89
C MET A 1 -16.66 -16.42 -51.98
N PRO A 2 -16.74 -15.37 -51.14
CA PRO A 2 -15.72 -14.33 -51.16
C PRO A 2 -14.40 -14.90 -50.64
N ASP A 3 -13.35 -14.62 -51.39
CA ASP A 3 -11.98 -15.07 -51.21
C ASP A 3 -11.42 -14.56 -49.88
N SER A 4 -11.11 -15.48 -48.97
CA SER A 4 -10.77 -15.19 -47.57
C SER A 4 -9.26 -15.15 -47.31
N SER A 5 -8.43 -14.91 -48.33
CA SER A 5 -7.00 -14.69 -48.14
C SER A 5 -6.75 -13.20 -47.93
N LEU A 6 -6.70 -12.77 -46.66
CA LEU A 6 -6.03 -11.51 -46.34
C LEU A 6 -4.58 -11.65 -46.81
N ASP A 7 -4.20 -10.84 -47.80
CA ASP A 7 -2.85 -10.88 -48.32
C ASP A 7 -1.83 -10.47 -47.24
N PHE A 8 -0.60 -10.92 -47.42
CA PHE A 8 0.49 -10.69 -46.47
C PHE A 8 0.72 -9.18 -46.23
N GLU A 9 0.51 -8.34 -47.26
CA GLU A 9 0.60 -6.88 -47.14
C GLU A 9 -0.49 -6.30 -46.22
N SER A 10 -1.70 -6.84 -46.25
CA SER A 10 -2.83 -6.41 -45.42
C SER A 10 -2.59 -6.71 -43.95
N LEU A 11 -2.01 -7.88 -43.64
CA LEU A 11 -1.59 -8.23 -42.28
C LEU A 11 -0.44 -7.34 -41.78
N GLN A 12 0.51 -7.01 -42.66
CA GLN A 12 1.62 -6.11 -42.32
C GLN A 12 1.14 -4.67 -42.02
N ARG A 13 0.17 -4.17 -42.79
CA ARG A 13 -0.47 -2.85 -42.54
C ARG A 13 -1.30 -2.82 -41.26
N LEU A 14 -1.96 -3.93 -40.89
CA LEU A 14 -2.69 -4.05 -39.62
C LEU A 14 -1.74 -4.07 -38.41
N SER A 15 -0.61 -4.78 -38.51
CA SER A 15 0.43 -4.79 -37.47
C SER A 15 1.04 -3.40 -37.26
N GLN A 16 1.40 -2.72 -38.36
CA GLN A 16 1.97 -1.37 -38.31
C GLN A 16 0.99 -0.32 -37.76
N ARG A 17 -0.32 -0.46 -38.04
CA ARG A 17 -1.36 0.38 -37.40
C ARG A 17 -1.43 0.14 -35.89
N GLY A 18 -1.34 -1.12 -35.44
CA GLY A 18 -1.35 -1.47 -34.02
C GLY A 18 -0.21 -0.82 -33.25
N ASP A 19 1.00 -0.78 -33.82
CA ASP A 19 2.16 -0.19 -33.17
C ASP A 19 2.10 1.35 -33.12
N SER A 20 1.52 2.00 -34.14
CA SER A 20 1.33 3.47 -34.15
C SER A 20 0.29 3.97 -33.13
N LEU A 21 -0.58 3.10 -32.61
CA LEU A 21 -1.57 3.45 -31.60
C LEU A 21 -1.04 3.34 -30.16
N ARG A 22 0.10 2.64 -29.97
CA ARG A 22 0.62 2.28 -28.65
C ARG A 22 1.42 3.37 -27.96
N GLN A 23 1.95 4.35 -28.70
CA GLN A 23 2.77 5.41 -28.13
C GLN A 23 2.53 6.75 -28.80
N ARG A 24 2.16 7.75 -27.98
CA ARG A 24 2.11 9.17 -28.31
C ARG A 24 3.20 9.91 -27.53
N SER A 25 3.57 11.09 -28.03
CA SER A 25 4.54 11.94 -27.34
C SER A 25 4.01 12.35 -25.96
N GLY A 26 4.76 12.07 -24.90
CA GLY A 26 4.38 12.34 -23.51
C GLY A 26 3.68 11.18 -22.80
N ASP A 27 3.46 10.04 -23.48
CA ASP A 27 2.90 8.85 -22.83
C ASP A 27 3.88 8.26 -21.82
N GLN A 28 3.32 7.68 -20.76
CA GLN A 28 4.06 6.83 -19.83
C GLN A 28 4.58 5.57 -20.54
N PRO A 29 5.62 4.91 -20.02
CA PRO A 29 6.07 3.63 -20.56
C PRO A 29 4.92 2.63 -20.60
N LEU A 30 4.95 1.72 -21.59
CA LEU A 30 3.95 0.68 -21.71
C LEU A 30 3.88 -0.15 -20.42
N PRO A 31 2.67 -0.53 -19.97
CA PRO A 31 2.52 -1.33 -18.77
C PRO A 31 3.17 -2.71 -18.97
N ALA A 32 3.80 -3.21 -17.91
CA ALA A 32 4.21 -4.61 -17.83
C ALA A 32 2.98 -5.51 -17.62
N GLU A 33 3.16 -6.82 -17.79
CA GLU A 33 2.13 -7.81 -17.50
C GLU A 33 1.69 -7.69 -16.02
N GLY A 34 0.39 -7.49 -15.81
CA GLY A 34 -0.24 -7.40 -14.50
C GLY A 34 -0.86 -8.74 -14.07
N GLN A 35 -1.50 -8.76 -12.90
CA GLN A 35 -2.07 -9.98 -12.32
C GLN A 35 -3.58 -10.10 -12.59
N GLU A 36 -4.32 -9.02 -12.39
CA GLU A 36 -5.77 -8.99 -12.62
C GLU A 36 -6.16 -7.94 -13.65
N ASN A 37 -7.24 -8.23 -14.39
CA ASN A 37 -7.89 -7.24 -15.25
C ASN A 37 -8.81 -6.34 -14.41
N VAL A 38 -8.33 -5.14 -14.11
CA VAL A 38 -9.07 -4.13 -13.33
C VAL A 38 -10.42 -3.77 -13.96
N GLN A 39 -10.53 -3.82 -15.29
CA GLN A 39 -11.80 -3.50 -15.97
C GLN A 39 -12.86 -4.57 -15.71
N ASP A 40 -12.48 -5.85 -15.68
CA ASP A 40 -13.41 -6.95 -15.40
C ASP A 40 -13.93 -6.84 -13.96
N LYS A 41 -13.05 -6.56 -12.99
CA LYS A 41 -13.45 -6.31 -11.59
C LYS A 41 -14.39 -5.12 -11.46
N LEU A 42 -14.09 -4.02 -12.16
CA LEU A 42 -14.95 -2.84 -12.15
C LEU A 42 -16.32 -3.15 -12.75
N ILE A 43 -16.39 -3.92 -13.83
CA ILE A 43 -17.65 -4.36 -14.45
C ILE A 43 -18.49 -5.16 -13.45
N ASP A 44 -17.87 -6.04 -12.66
CA ASP A 44 -18.59 -6.82 -11.66
C ASP A 44 -19.14 -5.94 -10.53
N LEU A 45 -18.34 -4.99 -10.02
CA LEU A 45 -18.81 -4.00 -9.05
C LEU A 45 -19.97 -3.15 -9.60
N ILE A 46 -19.94 -2.78 -10.89
CA ILE A 46 -21.04 -2.05 -11.54
C ILE A 46 -22.33 -2.89 -11.56
N LYS A 47 -22.23 -4.20 -11.85
CA LYS A 47 -23.39 -5.11 -11.83
C LYS A 47 -23.96 -5.23 -10.41
N GLU A 48 -23.12 -5.42 -9.42
CA GLU A 48 -23.54 -5.51 -8.01
C GLU A 48 -24.24 -4.22 -7.55
N ARG A 49 -23.68 -3.06 -7.90
CA ARG A 49 -24.29 -1.76 -7.57
C ARG A 49 -25.62 -1.55 -8.27
N ARG A 50 -25.76 -1.97 -9.53
CA ARG A 50 -27.04 -1.97 -10.24
C ARG A 50 -28.07 -2.81 -9.50
N ASP A 51 -27.71 -4.04 -9.11
CA ASP A 51 -28.64 -4.97 -8.48
C ASP A 51 -29.08 -4.47 -7.10
N LEU A 52 -28.17 -3.89 -6.31
CA LEU A 52 -28.51 -3.19 -5.07
C LEU A 52 -29.45 -2.00 -5.32
N GLY A 53 -29.22 -1.23 -6.39
CA GLY A 53 -30.11 -0.15 -6.80
C GLY A 53 -31.52 -0.65 -7.16
N VAL A 54 -31.62 -1.78 -7.88
CA VAL A 54 -32.89 -2.44 -8.19
C VAL A 54 -33.60 -2.88 -6.91
N GLN A 55 -32.87 -3.46 -5.95
CA GLN A 55 -33.45 -3.86 -4.66
C GLN A 55 -33.98 -2.64 -3.86
N ARG A 56 -33.27 -1.52 -3.88
CA ARG A 56 -33.64 -0.30 -3.12
C ARG A 56 -34.76 0.50 -3.78
N TYR A 57 -34.76 0.62 -5.10
CA TYR A 57 -35.61 1.55 -5.85
C TYR A 57 -36.58 0.84 -6.81
N GLY A 58 -36.57 -0.49 -6.86
CA GLY A 58 -37.50 -1.33 -7.61
C GLY A 58 -37.21 -1.46 -9.11
N ARG A 59 -36.26 -0.70 -9.66
CA ARG A 59 -35.89 -0.75 -11.09
C ARG A 59 -34.46 -0.25 -11.31
N PRO A 60 -33.78 -0.66 -12.41
CA PRO A 60 -32.47 -0.13 -12.74
C PRO A 60 -32.58 1.33 -13.20
N LEU A 61 -31.45 2.04 -13.22
CA LEU A 61 -31.39 3.36 -13.84
C LEU A 61 -31.68 3.25 -15.34
N GLN A 62 -32.60 4.08 -15.83
CA GLN A 62 -33.07 4.09 -17.21
C GLN A 62 -33.01 5.51 -17.76
N THR A 63 -32.75 5.67 -19.06
CA THR A 63 -32.86 6.96 -19.73
C THR A 63 -34.32 7.44 -19.74
N PHE A 64 -34.53 8.75 -19.85
CA PHE A 64 -35.86 9.37 -19.95
C PHE A 64 -36.80 9.07 -18.76
N ASN A 65 -36.25 8.88 -17.57
CA ASN A 65 -37.01 8.60 -16.33
C ASN A 65 -37.43 9.85 -15.55
N GLY A 66 -37.28 11.05 -16.13
CA GLY A 66 -37.61 12.33 -15.50
C GLY A 66 -36.57 12.88 -14.53
N ARG A 67 -35.46 12.17 -14.26
CA ARG A 67 -34.35 12.67 -13.44
C ARG A 67 -33.35 13.46 -14.26
N ASN A 68 -32.67 14.41 -13.61
CA ASN A 68 -31.56 15.12 -14.20
C ASN A 68 -30.25 14.37 -13.91
N ALA A 69 -29.86 13.49 -14.84
CA ALA A 69 -28.66 12.67 -14.72
C ALA A 69 -27.37 13.48 -14.59
N VAL A 70 -27.29 14.68 -15.18
CA VAL A 70 -26.11 15.55 -15.06
C VAL A 70 -25.96 16.06 -13.63
N ARG A 71 -27.07 16.46 -13.02
CA ARG A 71 -27.07 16.91 -11.62
C ARG A 71 -26.74 15.76 -10.68
N ASP A 72 -27.37 14.61 -10.84
CA ASP A 72 -27.08 13.41 -10.04
C ASP A 72 -25.57 13.05 -10.14
N ALA A 73 -25.00 13.06 -11.34
CA ALA A 73 -23.57 12.77 -11.54
C ALA A 73 -22.65 13.82 -10.89
N LEU A 74 -23.03 15.10 -10.92
CA LEU A 74 -22.26 16.17 -10.27
C LEU A 74 -22.26 16.01 -8.75
N GLU A 75 -23.42 15.74 -8.16
CA GLU A 75 -23.56 15.54 -6.71
C GLU A 75 -22.70 14.33 -6.26
N GLU A 76 -22.78 13.20 -6.96
CA GLU A 76 -21.95 12.01 -6.67
C GLU A 76 -20.44 12.26 -6.85
N ALA A 77 -20.04 13.08 -7.83
CA ALA A 77 -18.64 13.45 -8.01
C ALA A 77 -18.10 14.35 -6.88
N LEU A 78 -18.96 15.20 -6.31
CA LEU A 78 -18.61 16.01 -5.13
C LEU A 78 -18.47 15.15 -3.87
N ASP A 79 -19.35 14.16 -3.71
CA ASP A 79 -19.27 13.19 -2.62
C ASP A 79 -17.96 12.38 -2.71
N LEU A 80 -17.62 11.87 -3.91
CA LEU A 80 -16.34 11.20 -4.15
C LEU A 80 -15.14 12.10 -3.78
N SER A 81 -15.18 13.37 -4.21
CA SER A 81 -14.10 14.34 -3.93
C SER A 81 -13.93 14.57 -2.43
N THR A 82 -15.03 14.57 -1.68
CA THR A 82 -15.03 14.71 -0.22
C THR A 82 -14.37 13.50 0.45
N TYR A 83 -14.69 12.28 0.03
CA TYR A 83 -14.06 11.08 0.56
C TYR A 83 -12.56 11.01 0.25
N LEU A 84 -12.15 11.39 -0.96
CA LEU A 84 -10.73 11.46 -1.32
C LEU A 84 -9.97 12.48 -0.46
N MET A 85 -10.59 13.63 -0.19
CA MET A 85 -10.02 14.65 0.70
C MET A 85 -9.87 14.12 2.14
N GLN A 86 -10.88 13.40 2.66
CA GLN A 86 -10.80 12.79 3.99
C GLN A 86 -9.61 11.83 4.08
N VAL A 87 -9.44 10.93 3.12
CA VAL A 87 -8.31 9.97 3.08
C VAL A 87 -6.96 10.70 3.09
N GLU A 88 -6.83 11.76 2.29
CA GLU A 88 -5.60 12.56 2.25
C GLU A 88 -5.31 13.29 3.58
N MET A 89 -6.36 13.81 4.23
CA MET A 89 -6.25 14.46 5.54
C MET A 89 -5.84 13.47 6.63
N GLU A 90 -6.48 12.31 6.70
CA GLU A 90 -6.19 11.26 7.66
C GLU A 90 -4.77 10.70 7.48
N LYS A 91 -4.35 10.53 6.21
CA LYS A 91 -2.97 10.14 5.87
C LYS A 91 -1.95 11.16 6.39
N LYS A 92 -2.18 12.46 6.14
CA LYS A 92 -1.30 13.54 6.65
C LYS A 92 -1.25 13.56 8.18
N ALA A 93 -2.40 13.44 8.84
CA ALA A 93 -2.47 13.40 10.30
C ALA A 93 -1.69 12.20 10.86
N THR A 94 -1.88 11.01 10.29
CA THR A 94 -1.15 9.80 10.67
C THR A 94 0.36 9.97 10.51
N GLN A 95 0.80 10.51 9.37
CA GLN A 95 2.22 10.80 9.12
C GLN A 95 2.80 11.80 10.13
N ALA A 96 2.04 12.83 10.51
CA ALA A 96 2.45 13.79 11.53
C ALA A 96 2.59 13.15 12.91
N CYS A 97 1.63 12.33 13.33
CA CYS A 97 1.71 11.58 14.59
C CYS A 97 2.93 10.65 14.64
N ILE A 98 3.21 9.92 13.56
CA ILE A 98 4.40 9.06 13.46
C ILE A 98 5.67 9.90 13.57
N ARG A 99 5.75 11.03 12.87
CA ARG A 99 6.90 11.94 12.91
C ARG A 99 7.14 12.47 14.32
N GLU A 100 6.09 12.89 15.02
CA GLU A 100 6.18 13.40 16.39
C GLU A 100 6.63 12.31 17.37
N ALA A 101 6.05 11.11 17.27
CA ALA A 101 6.47 9.98 18.09
C ALA A 101 7.96 9.65 17.91
N LEU A 102 8.46 9.72 16.66
CA LEU A 102 9.88 9.54 16.36
C LEU A 102 10.74 10.69 16.93
N HIS A 103 10.24 11.93 16.87
CA HIS A 103 10.93 13.09 17.45
C HIS A 103 11.08 12.98 18.97
N LEU A 104 9.99 12.72 19.70
CA LEU A 104 10.00 12.53 21.15
C LEU A 104 10.86 11.32 21.56
N HIS A 105 10.83 10.25 20.76
CA HIS A 105 11.69 9.09 20.97
C HIS A 105 13.18 9.44 20.88
N ARG A 106 13.56 10.28 19.89
CA ARG A 106 14.91 10.80 19.71
C ARG A 106 15.33 11.74 20.85
N ALA A 107 14.44 12.61 21.32
CA ALA A 107 14.70 13.58 22.38
C ALA A 107 14.85 12.97 23.79
N ASN A 108 14.58 11.67 23.95
CA ASN A 108 14.54 10.97 25.24
C ASN A 108 13.46 11.43 26.22
N GLU A 109 12.39 12.04 25.72
CA GLU A 109 11.32 12.58 26.57
C GLU A 109 10.34 11.51 27.09
N ILE A 110 10.28 10.34 26.45
CA ILE A 110 9.30 9.29 26.79
C ILE A 110 9.83 8.31 27.85
N GLY A 111 11.14 8.35 28.20
CA GLY A 111 11.77 7.44 29.18
C GLY A 111 11.81 5.94 28.79
N VAL A 112 10.91 5.53 27.89
CA VAL A 112 10.70 4.20 27.36
C VAL A 112 10.75 4.27 25.83
N CYS A 113 11.56 3.43 25.21
CA CYS A 113 11.64 3.34 23.76
C CYS A 113 10.33 2.77 23.19
N VAL A 114 9.64 3.52 22.32
CA VAL A 114 8.30 3.15 21.78
C VAL A 114 8.34 1.80 21.05
N THR A 115 9.48 1.47 20.45
CA THR A 115 9.71 0.25 19.68
C THR A 115 9.96 -1.00 20.54
N CYS A 116 10.80 -0.92 21.58
CA CYS A 116 11.18 -2.09 22.42
C CYS A 116 10.59 -2.10 23.82
N ARG A 117 9.95 -1.01 24.27
CA ARG A 117 9.54 -0.75 25.66
C ARG A 117 10.65 -0.81 26.72
N CYS A 118 11.91 -0.61 26.33
CA CYS A 118 13.06 -0.68 27.21
C CYS A 118 13.52 0.71 27.72
N TYR A 119 13.97 0.78 28.99
CA TYR A 119 14.26 2.00 29.77
C TYR A 119 15.71 2.53 29.66
N SER A 120 16.53 2.00 28.74
CA SER A 120 17.96 2.34 28.56
C SER A 120 18.29 2.19 27.07
N PRO A 121 19.28 2.91 26.49
CA PRO A 121 19.22 3.29 25.07
C PRO A 121 19.09 2.06 24.17
N CYS A 122 17.88 1.88 23.66
CA CYS A 122 17.55 0.77 22.79
C CYS A 122 18.36 0.91 21.50
N PHE A 123 18.66 -0.21 20.85
CA PHE A 123 19.43 -0.19 19.62
C PHE A 123 18.79 0.76 18.57
N THR A 124 17.45 0.75 18.47
CA THR A 124 16.66 1.69 17.67
C THR A 124 16.91 3.15 18.04
N ARG A 125 16.96 3.48 19.34
CA ARG A 125 17.33 4.82 19.81
C ARG A 125 18.75 5.15 19.39
N ARG A 126 19.70 4.24 19.58
CA ARG A 126 21.11 4.47 19.26
C ARG A 126 21.33 4.78 17.77
N ILE A 127 20.60 4.11 16.87
CA ILE A 127 20.52 4.46 15.44
C ILE A 127 19.90 5.85 15.24
N LEU A 128 18.78 6.13 15.90
CA LEU A 128 18.01 7.34 15.66
C LEU A 128 18.62 8.60 16.31
N THR A 129 19.49 8.45 17.33
CA THR A 129 20.06 9.53 18.15
C THR A 129 21.59 9.63 18.10
N SER A 130 22.30 8.92 17.23
CA SER A 130 23.74 9.15 17.03
C SER A 130 23.93 10.54 16.38
N VAL A 131 24.10 11.57 17.22
CA VAL A 131 24.24 12.99 16.82
C VAL A 131 25.58 13.30 16.16
N THR A 132 26.57 12.42 16.28
CA THR A 132 27.79 12.47 15.48
C THR A 132 27.71 11.32 14.48
N PRO A 133 27.56 11.55 13.15
CA PRO A 133 27.89 10.51 12.20
C PRO A 133 29.37 10.21 12.41
N PRO A 134 29.77 8.97 12.77
CA PRO A 134 31.17 8.61 12.72
C PRO A 134 31.66 8.90 11.31
N ALA A 135 32.85 9.49 11.16
CA ALA A 135 33.42 9.90 9.87
C ALA A 135 33.55 8.75 8.84
N THR A 136 33.21 7.53 9.25
CA THR A 136 33.26 6.27 8.50
C THR A 136 32.12 5.32 8.87
N GLU A 137 30.91 5.79 9.16
CA GLU A 137 29.74 4.90 9.33
C GLU A 137 28.74 5.00 8.17
N PRO A 138 28.08 3.87 7.84
CA PRO A 138 27.29 3.72 6.62
C PRO A 138 26.00 4.53 6.67
N ASP A 139 25.64 5.15 5.54
CA ASP A 139 24.36 5.83 5.33
C ASP A 139 23.20 4.89 5.66
N ILE A 140 22.47 5.16 6.75
CA ILE A 140 21.27 4.39 7.08
C ILE A 140 20.14 4.88 6.17
N THR A 141 19.95 4.15 5.08
CA THR A 141 18.85 4.39 4.16
C THR A 141 17.59 3.70 4.68
N VAL A 142 16.55 4.49 5.00
CA VAL A 142 15.22 3.96 5.32
C VAL A 142 14.40 3.91 4.03
N THR A 143 14.08 2.70 3.57
CA THR A 143 13.22 2.49 2.40
C THR A 143 11.84 2.04 2.87
N THR A 144 10.83 2.88 2.66
CA THR A 144 9.43 2.49 2.86
C THR A 144 8.97 1.71 1.63
N VAL A 145 8.48 0.49 1.84
CA VAL A 145 7.91 -0.32 0.77
C VAL A 145 6.43 -0.53 1.04
N HIS A 146 5.61 -0.13 0.08
CA HIS A 146 4.18 -0.43 0.06
C HIS A 146 4.01 -1.66 -0.82
N PRO A 147 3.78 -2.86 -0.25
CA PRO A 147 3.53 -4.03 -1.08
C PRO A 147 2.26 -3.80 -1.90
N VAL A 148 2.26 -4.26 -3.14
CA VAL A 148 1.02 -4.45 -3.90
C VAL A 148 0.12 -5.43 -3.15
N GLU A 149 -1.21 -5.27 -3.25
CA GLU A 149 -2.20 -6.00 -2.42
C GLU A 149 -1.99 -7.51 -2.40
N GLU A 150 -1.59 -8.12 -3.52
CA GLU A 150 -1.30 -9.57 -3.62
C GLU A 150 -0.10 -10.01 -2.79
N ILE A 151 0.93 -9.16 -2.67
CA ILE A 151 2.05 -9.43 -1.75
C ILE A 151 1.59 -9.20 -0.32
N ALA A 152 0.78 -8.18 -0.02
CA ALA A 152 0.38 -7.87 1.35
C ALA A 152 -0.36 -9.02 2.07
N VAL A 153 -1.09 -9.86 1.32
CA VAL A 153 -1.86 -11.00 1.85
C VAL A 153 -1.13 -12.34 1.77
N HIS A 154 0.03 -12.41 1.10
CA HIS A 154 0.78 -13.65 0.95
C HIS A 154 1.47 -14.05 2.28
N PRO A 155 1.41 -15.32 2.72
CA PRO A 155 2.04 -15.75 3.98
C PRO A 155 3.55 -15.52 4.00
N ASP A 156 4.20 -15.58 2.84
CA ASP A 156 5.64 -15.36 2.66
C ASP A 156 6.00 -13.96 2.14
N SER A 157 5.05 -13.02 2.21
CA SER A 157 5.20 -11.64 1.71
C SER A 157 6.48 -10.94 2.17
N VAL A 158 6.84 -11.14 3.42
CA VAL A 158 8.07 -10.62 4.03
C VAL A 158 9.30 -11.18 3.33
N ASP A 159 9.34 -12.47 3.04
CA ASP A 159 10.49 -13.11 2.41
C ASP A 159 10.58 -12.77 0.91
N ILE A 160 9.44 -12.59 0.23
CA ILE A 160 9.38 -12.04 -1.13
C ILE A 160 9.97 -10.63 -1.17
N LEU A 161 9.55 -9.74 -0.25
CA LEU A 161 10.06 -8.38 -0.15
C LEU A 161 11.57 -8.36 0.19
N LYS A 162 12.02 -9.22 1.11
CA LYS A 162 13.45 -9.38 1.41
C LYS A 162 14.25 -9.74 0.16
N SER A 163 13.74 -10.65 -0.66
CA SER A 163 14.38 -11.09 -1.90
C SER A 163 14.45 -9.96 -2.93
N GLN A 164 13.34 -9.26 -3.16
CA GLN A 164 13.27 -8.14 -4.09
C GLN A 164 14.23 -7.00 -3.69
N LEU A 165 14.34 -6.71 -2.40
CA LEU A 165 15.22 -5.68 -1.86
C LEU A 165 16.66 -6.17 -1.66
N LYS A 166 16.97 -7.43 -2.00
CA LYS A 166 18.28 -8.08 -1.83
C LYS A 166 18.81 -8.02 -0.39
N LEU A 167 17.92 -8.19 0.58
CA LEU A 167 18.23 -8.06 2.01
C LEU A 167 18.72 -9.37 2.66
N HIS A 168 19.05 -10.37 1.85
CA HIS A 168 19.58 -11.65 2.32
C HIS A 168 21.02 -11.48 2.84
N GLY A 169 21.29 -11.97 4.07
CA GLY A 169 22.64 -12.03 4.65
C GLY A 169 22.97 -10.98 5.72
N ALA A 170 22.07 -10.05 6.05
CA ALA A 170 22.26 -9.13 7.18
C ALA A 170 22.16 -9.84 8.56
N GLU A 171 21.46 -10.98 8.60
CA GLU A 171 21.17 -11.74 9.82
C GLU A 171 22.38 -12.54 10.35
N GLU A 172 23.37 -12.89 9.50
CA GLU A 172 24.49 -13.77 9.86
C GLU A 172 25.71 -13.06 10.49
N ARG A 173 25.83 -11.73 10.36
CA ARG A 173 27.06 -11.01 10.78
C ARG A 173 27.13 -10.61 12.24
N LEU A 174 26.06 -10.76 13.02
CA LEU A 174 25.99 -10.30 14.41
C LEU A 174 25.67 -11.46 15.35
N GLY A 175 26.70 -12.24 15.71
CA GLY A 175 26.63 -13.32 16.70
C GLY A 175 26.35 -12.84 18.12
N ALA A 176 25.20 -12.19 18.36
CA ALA A 176 24.79 -11.71 19.67
C ALA A 176 23.30 -12.02 19.94
N PRO A 177 22.94 -12.43 21.18
CA PRO A 177 21.56 -12.75 21.59
C PRO A 177 20.63 -11.51 21.68
N ILE A 178 21.07 -10.36 21.17
CA ILE A 178 20.32 -9.10 21.06
C ILE A 178 19.78 -8.91 19.62
N GLY A 179 20.12 -9.82 18.70
CA GLY A 179 19.86 -9.74 17.25
C GLY A 179 18.44 -10.03 16.75
N GLN A 180 17.42 -10.18 17.61
CA GLN A 180 16.03 -10.34 17.14
C GLN A 180 15.27 -9.01 16.93
N MET A 181 15.90 -7.86 17.22
CA MET A 181 15.25 -6.55 17.10
C MET A 181 15.53 -5.80 15.78
N PHE A 182 16.32 -6.36 14.88
CA PHE A 182 16.54 -5.84 13.52
C PHE A 182 15.54 -6.41 12.51
N GLY A 183 14.33 -6.68 12.98
CA GLY A 183 13.23 -7.12 12.12
C GLY A 183 12.64 -5.94 11.38
N TYR A 184 12.34 -6.15 10.10
CA TYR A 184 11.51 -5.27 9.28
C TYR A 184 10.20 -4.97 10.04
N PRO A 185 9.95 -3.72 10.48
CA PRO A 185 8.70 -3.41 11.15
C PRO A 185 7.56 -3.57 10.15
N ILE A 186 6.68 -4.54 10.41
CA ILE A 186 5.48 -4.77 9.60
C ILE A 186 4.36 -3.98 10.23
N VAL A 187 3.74 -3.11 9.44
CA VAL A 187 2.52 -2.39 9.83
C VAL A 187 1.36 -3.12 9.17
N HIS A 188 0.40 -3.57 9.97
CA HIS A 188 -0.82 -4.20 9.50
C HIS A 188 -2.00 -3.69 10.34
N ASP A 189 -3.22 -3.82 9.82
CA ASP A 189 -4.42 -3.50 10.60
C ASP A 189 -4.56 -4.47 11.78
N ASP A 190 -4.89 -3.92 12.95
CA ASP A 190 -5.15 -4.66 14.18
C ASP A 190 -6.60 -4.37 14.61
N ARG A 191 -7.20 -5.21 15.47
CA ARG A 191 -8.56 -5.03 16.01
C ARG A 191 -8.63 -3.94 17.09
N LEU A 192 -7.74 -2.97 17.03
CA LEU A 192 -7.70 -1.85 17.96
C LEU A 192 -8.79 -0.82 17.59
N ALA A 193 -9.18 -0.01 18.58
CA ALA A 193 -10.04 1.14 18.30
C ALA A 193 -9.34 2.09 17.30
N PRO A 194 -10.09 2.78 16.42
CA PRO A 194 -9.51 3.78 15.53
C PRO A 194 -8.63 4.79 16.29
N GLY A 195 -7.41 5.02 15.79
CA GLY A 195 -6.41 5.89 16.40
C GLY A 195 -5.51 5.25 17.45
N ALA A 196 -5.72 3.98 17.81
CA ALA A 196 -4.81 3.24 18.68
C ALA A 196 -3.75 2.45 17.89
N VAL A 197 -2.50 2.51 18.34
CA VAL A 197 -1.35 1.81 17.74
C VAL A 197 -0.72 0.88 18.76
N ARG A 198 -0.36 -0.33 18.33
CA ARG A 198 0.33 -1.33 19.16
C ARG A 198 1.58 -1.83 18.43
N MET A 199 2.71 -1.87 19.12
CA MET A 199 3.95 -2.49 18.63
C MET A 199 4.17 -3.81 19.36
N ARG A 200 4.49 -4.89 18.62
CA ARG A 200 4.74 -6.22 19.17
C ARG A 200 6.04 -6.82 18.59
N PRO A 201 6.95 -7.36 19.41
CA PRO A 201 8.04 -8.20 18.93
C PRO A 201 7.48 -9.49 18.31
N ARG A 202 8.12 -10.00 17.25
CA ARG A 202 7.75 -11.29 16.64
C ARG A 202 7.94 -12.42 17.66
N GLY A 203 6.94 -13.29 17.80
CA GLY A 203 7.00 -14.47 18.69
C GLY A 203 6.51 -14.23 20.13
N TYR A 204 5.94 -13.06 20.43
CA TYR A 204 5.29 -12.79 21.71
C TYR A 204 3.77 -12.99 21.57
N ASP A 205 3.32 -14.25 21.63
CA ASP A 205 1.89 -14.55 21.69
C ASP A 205 1.31 -14.09 23.04
N ASP A 206 0.07 -13.61 23.03
CA ASP A 206 -0.66 -13.22 24.24
C ASP A 206 -0.88 -14.47 25.11
N HIS A 207 0.08 -14.78 25.99
CA HIS A 207 -0.14 -15.78 27.03
C HIS A 207 -1.33 -15.32 27.87
N PRO A 208 -2.42 -16.10 27.95
CA PRO A 208 -3.66 -15.69 28.63
C PRO A 208 -3.52 -15.57 30.17
N SER A 209 -2.32 -15.72 30.72
CA SER A 209 -2.07 -15.82 32.16
C SER A 209 -1.75 -14.50 32.87
N ALA A 210 -1.91 -13.35 32.23
CA ALA A 210 -1.71 -12.04 32.87
C ALA A 210 -2.96 -11.15 32.72
N ARG A 211 -4.05 -11.54 33.39
CA ARG A 211 -5.02 -10.56 33.91
C ARG A 211 -4.80 -10.46 35.42
N PRO A 212 -4.75 -9.25 36.00
CA PRO A 212 -4.70 -9.07 37.45
C PRO A 212 -5.95 -9.64 38.13
#